data_AF-A0A966CDM3-F1
#
_entry.id   AF-A0A966CDM3-F1
#
_cell.length_a   1.000
_cell.length_b   1.000
_cell.length_c   1.000
_cell.angle_alpha   90.00
_cell.angle_beta   90.00
_cell.angle_gamma   90.00
#
_symmetry.space_group_name_H-M   'P 1'
#
loop_
_entity.id
_entity.type
_entity.pdbx_description
1 polymer ?
#
loop_
_entity_poly.entity_id
_entity_poly.type
_entity_poly.pdbx_seq_one_letter_code
_entity_poly.pdbx_strand_id
1 'polypeptide(L)'
;MKKYKLDDEEKQILKDYNDGKYVSVNNLDEEIKLAREAAINTIQKKKNINIRLTEKDLQKLKARSVETGLPYQTLAAAVLRQYIERKVTLTL
;
A
#
# COMPACT_ATOMS: atom_id res chain seq x y z
N MET A 1 28.42 5.21 -11.68
CA MET A 1 27.51 5.01 -10.53
C MET A 1 26.35 5.99 -10.66
N LYS A 2 25.09 5.52 -10.69
CA LYS A 2 23.90 6.39 -10.78
C LYS A 2 23.80 7.23 -9.49
N LYS A 3 23.75 8.56 -9.61
CA LYS A 3 23.45 9.47 -8.49
C LYS A 3 21.95 9.37 -8.20
N TYR A 4 21.59 8.68 -7.11
CA TYR A 4 20.23 8.71 -6.58
C TYR A 4 19.98 10.09 -5.96
N LYS A 5 18.90 10.75 -6.37
CA LYS A 5 18.49 12.03 -5.80
C LYS A 5 17.65 11.71 -4.57
N LEU A 6 18.35 11.55 -3.43
CA LEU A 6 17.72 11.24 -2.16
C LEU A 6 16.88 12.42 -1.70
N ASP A 7 15.67 12.15 -1.22
CA ASP A 7 14.88 13.16 -0.51
C ASP A 7 15.49 13.46 0.88
N ASP A 8 14.93 14.44 1.59
CA ASP A 8 15.51 14.90 2.85
C ASP A 8 15.31 13.89 3.99
N GLU A 9 14.28 13.03 3.91
CA GLU A 9 14.06 11.94 4.86
C GLU A 9 15.09 10.82 4.65
N GLU A 10 15.31 10.42 3.40
CA GLU A 10 16.29 9.39 3.04
C GLU A 10 17.72 9.79 3.42
N LYS A 11 18.09 11.08 3.24
CA LYS A 11 19.39 11.60 3.70
C LYS A 11 19.53 11.53 5.22
N GLN A 12 18.45 11.84 5.95
CA GLN A 12 18.46 11.83 7.41
C GLN A 12 18.63 10.40 7.93
N ILE A 13 17.91 9.43 7.36
CA ILE A 13 18.06 8.00 7.68
C ILE A 13 19.51 7.53 7.42
N LEU A 14 20.08 7.92 6.29
CA LEU A 14 21.47 7.58 5.94
C LEU A 14 22.48 8.18 6.93
N LYS A 15 22.24 9.43 7.36
CA LYS A 15 23.07 10.09 8.35
C LYS A 15 22.97 9.40 9.71
N ASP A 16 21.76 9.08 10.18
CA ASP A 16 21.54 8.42 11.45
C ASP A 16 22.07 6.97 11.48
N TYR A 17 22.08 6.30 10.33
CA TYR A 17 22.75 5.01 10.14
C TYR A 17 24.28 5.13 10.23
N ASN A 18 24.87 6.09 9.51
CA ASN A 18 26.32 6.32 9.54
C ASN A 18 26.81 6.82 10.91
N ASP A 19 25.97 7.59 11.62
CA ASP A 19 26.23 8.06 12.99
C ASP A 19 26.03 6.96 14.05
N GLY A 20 25.67 5.73 13.64
CA GLY A 20 25.55 4.57 14.53
C GLY A 20 24.42 4.68 15.57
N LYS A 21 23.42 5.53 15.32
CA LYS A 21 22.31 5.76 16.26
C LYS A 21 21.34 4.58 16.39
N TYR A 22 21.32 3.70 15.39
CA TYR A 22 20.52 2.49 15.42
C TYR A 22 21.28 1.37 16.13
N VAL A 23 20.90 1.10 17.37
CA VAL A 23 21.41 -0.04 18.14
C VAL A 23 20.45 -1.21 17.96
N SER A 24 20.98 -2.40 17.69
CA SER A 24 20.15 -3.60 17.59
C SER A 24 19.47 -3.88 18.93
N VAL A 25 18.16 -4.15 18.88
CA VAL A 25 17.42 -4.58 20.06
C VAL A 25 17.93 -5.95 20.53
N ASN A 26 17.99 -6.16 21.84
CA ASN A 26 18.52 -7.40 22.44
C ASN A 26 17.74 -8.67 22.02
N ASN A 27 16.54 -8.51 21.47
CA ASN A 27 15.64 -9.60 21.10
C ASN A 27 15.29 -9.55 19.61
N LEU A 28 16.32 -9.46 18.78
CA LEU A 28 16.20 -9.23 17.33
C LEU A 28 15.38 -10.32 16.63
N ASP A 29 15.57 -11.59 16.98
CA ASP A 29 14.87 -12.70 16.35
C ASP A 29 13.37 -12.70 16.65
N GLU A 30 12.96 -12.40 17.89
CA GLU A 30 11.54 -12.32 18.24
C GLU A 30 10.87 -11.08 17.64
N GLU A 31 11.55 -9.93 17.61
CA GLU A 31 11.05 -8.72 16.94
C GLU A 31 10.88 -8.92 15.43
N ILE A 32 11.85 -9.57 14.76
CA ILE A 32 11.73 -9.93 13.34
C ILE A 32 10.55 -10.87 13.12
N LYS A 33 10.38 -11.86 14.00
CA LYS A 33 9.26 -12.81 13.92
C LYS A 33 7.93 -12.09 14.11
N LEU A 34 7.82 -11.22 15.12
CA LEU A 34 6.63 -10.44 15.41
C LEU A 34 6.29 -9.48 14.26
N ALA A 35 7.28 -8.77 13.71
CA ALA A 35 7.09 -7.87 12.58
C ALA A 35 6.66 -8.65 11.32
N ARG A 36 7.24 -9.83 11.08
CA ARG A 36 6.83 -10.73 9.99
C ARG A 36 5.40 -11.22 10.18
N GLU A 37 5.04 -11.66 11.38
CA GLU A 37 3.67 -12.09 11.70
C GLU A 37 2.66 -10.95 11.58
N ALA A 38 3.00 -9.74 12.06
CA ALA A 38 2.16 -8.56 11.93
C ALA A 38 1.95 -8.17 10.46
N ALA A 39 3.00 -8.19 9.64
CA ALA A 39 2.92 -7.93 8.22
C ALA A 39 2.04 -8.97 7.50
N ILE A 40 2.24 -10.26 7.78
CA ILE A 40 1.44 -11.36 7.22
C ILE A 40 -0.04 -11.20 7.61
N ASN A 41 -0.32 -10.98 8.89
CA ASN A 41 -1.68 -10.84 9.41
C ASN A 41 -2.42 -9.62 8.85
N THR A 42 -1.70 -8.52 8.60
CA THR A 42 -2.27 -7.29 8.04
C THR A 42 -2.56 -7.45 6.54
N ILE A 43 -1.70 -8.15 5.82
CA ILE A 43 -1.85 -8.38 4.37
C ILE A 43 -2.88 -9.48 4.06
N GLN A 44 -2.99 -10.50 4.91
CA GLN A 44 -3.81 -11.69 4.61
C GLN A 44 -5.28 -11.59 5.03
N LYS A 45 -5.67 -10.67 5.92
CA LYS A 45 -7.08 -10.51 6.33
C LYS A 45 -7.92 -9.84 5.23
N LYS A 46 -8.18 -10.58 4.15
CA LYS A 46 -9.13 -10.23 3.09
C LYS A 46 -10.53 -10.62 3.56
N LYS A 47 -11.46 -9.65 3.58
CA LYS A 47 -12.90 -9.91 3.78
C LYS A 47 -13.62 -9.73 2.45
N ASN A 48 -14.56 -10.62 2.17
CA ASN A 48 -15.43 -10.52 1.00
C ASN A 48 -16.49 -9.44 1.25
N ILE A 49 -16.71 -8.56 0.27
CA ILE A 49 -17.78 -7.56 0.27
C ILE A 49 -18.66 -7.77 -0.97
N ASN A 50 -19.98 -7.73 -0.78
CA ASN A 50 -20.93 -7.77 -1.89
C ASN A 50 -21.48 -6.36 -2.11
N ILE A 51 -21.32 -5.83 -3.33
CA ILE A 51 -21.75 -4.48 -3.70
C ILE A 51 -22.72 -4.61 -4.87
N ARG A 52 -23.90 -3.97 -4.75
CA ARG A 52 -24.83 -3.83 -5.86
C ARG A 52 -24.43 -2.64 -6.72
N LEU A 53 -24.30 -2.86 -8.01
CA LEU A 53 -23.98 -1.85 -9.01
C LEU A 53 -25.04 -1.89 -10.10
N THR A 54 -25.31 -0.74 -10.73
CA THR A 54 -26.13 -0.73 -11.94
C THR A 54 -25.36 -1.38 -13.10
N GLU A 55 -26.07 -1.93 -14.08
CA GLU A 55 -25.44 -2.56 -15.23
C GLU A 55 -24.58 -1.57 -16.03
N LYS A 56 -25.04 -0.32 -16.13
CA LYS A 56 -24.31 0.79 -16.76
C LYS A 56 -22.98 1.07 -16.05
N ASP A 57 -22.95 1.07 -14.73
CA ASP A 57 -21.73 1.35 -13.96
C ASP A 57 -20.75 0.17 -14.04
N LEU A 58 -21.26 -1.07 -14.02
CA LEU A 58 -20.43 -2.26 -14.22
C LEU A 58 -19.76 -2.26 -15.59
N GLN A 59 -20.46 -1.87 -16.65
CA GLN A 59 -19.88 -1.75 -17.99
C GLN A 59 -18.80 -0.66 -18.06
N LYS A 60 -19.05 0.52 -17.46
CA LYS A 60 -18.04 1.58 -17.39
C LYS A 60 -16.79 1.16 -16.62
N LEU A 61 -16.96 0.43 -15.51
CA LEU A 61 -15.85 -0.11 -14.73
C LEU A 61 -15.00 -1.08 -15.56
N LYS A 62 -15.64 -1.98 -16.32
CA LYS A 62 -14.95 -2.89 -17.22
C LYS A 62 -14.21 -2.16 -18.35
N ALA A 63 -14.82 -1.12 -18.93
CA ALA A 63 -14.16 -0.31 -19.95
C ALA A 63 -12.88 0.36 -19.39
N ARG A 64 -12.99 1.01 -18.23
CA ARG A 64 -11.85 1.61 -17.51
C ARG A 64 -10.77 0.60 -17.14
N SER A 65 -11.15 -0.63 -16.82
CA SER A 65 -10.22 -1.69 -16.45
C SER A 65 -9.39 -2.16 -17.64
N VAL A 66 -9.98 -2.20 -18.84
CA VAL A 66 -9.26 -2.47 -20.10
C VAL A 66 -8.23 -1.37 -20.39
N GLU A 67 -8.60 -0.09 -20.20
CA GLU A 67 -7.68 1.05 -20.39
C GLU A 67 -6.47 1.02 -19.45
N THR A 68 -6.67 0.61 -18.19
CA THR A 68 -5.60 0.51 -17.19
C THR A 68 -4.85 -0.82 -17.21
N GLY A 69 -5.28 -1.80 -18.02
CA GLY A 69 -4.69 -3.13 -18.10
C GLY A 69 -4.87 -3.98 -16.82
N LEU A 70 -5.79 -3.59 -15.94
CA LEU A 70 -6.07 -4.27 -14.68
C LEU A 70 -7.43 -4.98 -14.72
N PRO A 71 -7.61 -6.13 -14.04
CA PRO A 71 -8.94 -6.70 -13.84
C PRO A 71 -9.89 -5.71 -13.15
N TYR A 72 -11.16 -5.68 -13.54
CA TYR A 72 -12.13 -4.73 -12.99
C TYR A 72 -12.30 -4.84 -11.47
N GLN A 73 -12.16 -6.04 -10.89
CA GLN A 73 -12.20 -6.24 -9.44
C GLN A 73 -11.00 -5.58 -8.75
N THR A 74 -9.81 -5.72 -9.34
CA THR A 74 -8.58 -5.11 -8.83
C THR A 74 -8.65 -3.59 -8.92
N LEU A 75 -9.17 -3.05 -10.02
CA LEU A 75 -9.40 -1.62 -10.19
C LEU A 75 -10.38 -1.09 -9.13
N ALA A 76 -11.51 -1.78 -8.91
CA ALA A 76 -12.48 -1.38 -7.89
C ALA A 76 -11.87 -1.38 -6.48
N ALA A 77 -11.06 -2.41 -6.15
CA ALA A 77 -10.36 -2.47 -4.87
C ALA A 77 -9.31 -1.36 -4.72
N ALA A 78 -8.61 -0.99 -5.80
CA ALA A 78 -7.64 0.09 -5.80
C ALA A 78 -8.30 1.46 -5.60
N VAL A 79 -9.45 1.71 -6.23
CA VAL A 79 -10.23 2.94 -6.03
C VAL A 79 -10.75 3.02 -4.58
N LEU A 80 -11.30 1.93 -4.05
CA LEU A 80 -11.78 1.88 -2.67
C LEU A 80 -10.64 2.19 -1.68
N ARG A 81 -9.45 1.63 -1.92
CA ARG A 81 -8.26 1.89 -1.09
C ARG A 81 -7.82 3.35 -1.15
N GLN A 82 -7.72 3.92 -2.36
CA GLN A 82 -7.36 5.33 -2.54
C GLN A 82 -8.36 6.27 -1.86
N TYR A 83 -9.65 5.92 -1.87
CA TYR A 83 -10.68 6.66 -1.17
C TYR A 83 -10.52 6.59 0.35
N ILE A 84 -10.29 5.38 0.91
CA ILE A 84 -10.04 5.19 2.36
C ILE A 84 -8.78 5.95 2.81
N GLU A 85 -7.72 5.94 2.01
CA GLU A 85 -6.48 6.67 2.25
C GLU A 85 -6.60 8.19 2.04
N ARG A 86 -7.82 8.71 1.77
CA ARG A 86 -8.12 10.14 1.49
C ARG A 86 -7.32 10.75 0.33
N LYS A 87 -6.78 9.92 -0.57
CA LYS A 87 -6.08 10.37 -1.79
C LYS A 87 -7.04 10.81 -2.89
N VAL A 88 -8.34 10.53 -2.74
CA VAL A 88 -9.41 10.94 -3.67
C VAL A 88 -10.53 11.59 -2.87
N THR A 89 -10.86 12.83 -3.22
CA THR A 89 -12.02 13.54 -2.68
C THR A 89 -13.26 13.11 -3.47
N LEU A 90 -14.14 12.29 -2.87
CA LEU A 90 -15.49 12.13 -3.39
C LEU A 90 -16.33 13.28 -2.84
N THR A 91 -16.71 14.20 -3.72
CA THR A 91 -17.81 15.13 -3.44
C THR A 91 -19.10 14.30 -3.51
N LEU A 92 -19.72 14.06 -2.36
CA LEU A 92 -21.04 13.42 -2.23
C LEU A 92 -22.15 14.42 -2.53
#